data_AF-A0A3B3S2Q2-F1
#
_entry.id   AF-A0A3B3S2Q2-F1
#
_cell.length_a   1.000
_cell.length_b   1.000
_cell.length_c   1.000
_cell.angle_alpha   90.00
_cell.angle_beta   90.00
_cell.angle_gamma   90.00
#
_symmetry.space_group_name_H-M   'P 1'
#
loop_
_entity.id
_entity.type
_entity.pdbx_description
1 polymer ?
#
loop_
_entity_poly.entity_id
_entity_poly.type
_entity_poly.pdbx_seq_one_letter_code
_entity_poly.pdbx_strand_id
1 'polypeptide(L)'
;MTSYFSLKKAHLTGTLLSRTRCFSHTTCRKFMSHLAKANTQSGRSRKRMFIAAGAAILAGYVTGVMHFLKAEMTSVSVGDDEEEDDILQKCKGFMSMPVTDVKLLRQKKGETSTRMEMLIMETQAAFCRALEEVDGGKFKVDRWERDEGGGGVSCVLQDGEVFEKAGVNVSVVFGHLTEEAAKQMRSRGKTLKGVDGKLPFRAMGVSSVIHPKNPHIPTVHFNYRYFEIEEADGSKQWWFGGGTDLTPVYIDQADIVHFHSTLKEACDKHHPKFYAKFKKWYVEFNLVYDRGVKFGLATPGSRIESILMSLPLTARWEYMHEPPKGSREAQILEVLRNPKQWVS
;
A
#
# COMPACT_ATOMS: atom_id res chain seq x y z
N MET A 1 -45.90 -21.32 10.08
CA MET A 1 -46.71 -20.15 9.66
C MET A 1 -45.78 -19.18 8.95
N THR A 2 -45.93 -19.12 7.63
CA THR A 2 -45.00 -18.53 6.68
C THR A 2 -45.56 -17.17 6.27
N SER A 3 -44.88 -16.07 6.59
CA SER A 3 -45.32 -14.72 6.16
C SER A 3 -44.66 -14.34 4.84
N TYR A 4 -45.49 -14.29 3.81
CA TYR A 4 -45.26 -13.75 2.48
C TYR A 4 -45.08 -12.22 2.53
N PHE A 5 -44.07 -11.68 1.85
CA PHE A 5 -44.06 -10.30 1.39
C PHE A 5 -44.27 -10.26 -0.13
N SER A 6 -45.33 -9.55 -0.52
CA SER A 6 -45.86 -9.42 -1.88
C SER A 6 -45.18 -8.28 -2.62
N LEU A 7 -44.53 -8.57 -3.75
CA LEU A 7 -44.06 -7.59 -4.72
C LEU A 7 -45.12 -7.42 -5.82
N LYS A 8 -45.75 -6.25 -5.87
CA LYS A 8 -46.69 -5.86 -6.93
C LYS A 8 -45.94 -5.64 -8.24
N LYS A 9 -46.31 -6.41 -9.26
CA LYS A 9 -46.02 -6.20 -10.69
C LYS A 9 -46.63 -4.88 -11.17
N ALA A 10 -45.86 -4.09 -11.91
CA ALA A 10 -46.37 -3.13 -12.89
C ALA A 10 -46.07 -3.69 -14.30
N HIS A 11 -47.09 -3.71 -15.15
CA HIS A 11 -47.03 -4.21 -16.52
C HIS A 11 -47.65 -3.17 -17.46
N LEU A 12 -47.24 -3.26 -18.73
CA LEU A 12 -47.73 -2.58 -19.95
C LEU A 12 -47.03 -1.24 -20.25
N THR A 13 -46.57 -0.94 -21.47
CA THR A 13 -46.85 -1.48 -22.82
C THR A 13 -45.67 -1.20 -23.77
N GLY A 14 -45.47 -2.06 -24.77
CA GLY A 14 -44.44 -1.91 -25.79
C GLY A 14 -44.85 -1.04 -26.99
N THR A 15 -43.86 -0.69 -27.81
CA THR A 15 -44.04 -0.43 -29.25
C THR A 15 -42.79 -0.87 -29.98
N LEU A 16 -42.93 -1.90 -30.83
CA LEU A 16 -41.96 -2.35 -31.81
C LEU A 16 -41.85 -1.30 -32.93
N LEU A 17 -40.63 -0.98 -33.36
CA LEU A 17 -40.37 -0.57 -34.74
C LEU A 17 -39.10 -1.26 -35.23
N SER A 18 -39.29 -2.12 -36.24
CA SER A 18 -38.25 -2.77 -36.99
C SER A 18 -37.59 -1.78 -37.95
N ARG A 19 -36.28 -1.93 -38.18
CA ARG A 19 -35.71 -1.73 -39.52
C ARG A 19 -34.38 -2.46 -39.65
N THR A 20 -34.46 -3.52 -40.41
CA THR A 20 -33.42 -4.31 -41.04
C THR A 20 -32.52 -3.43 -41.91
N ARG A 21 -31.20 -3.64 -41.86
CA ARG A 21 -30.36 -3.65 -43.07
C ARG A 21 -29.14 -4.54 -42.86
N CYS A 22 -29.19 -5.66 -43.56
CA CYS A 22 -28.11 -6.59 -43.81
C CYS A 22 -27.22 -6.01 -44.92
N PHE A 23 -25.89 -6.12 -44.79
CA PHE A 23 -24.99 -6.23 -45.93
C PHE A 23 -23.94 -7.31 -45.62
N SER A 24 -23.90 -8.28 -46.52
CA SER A 24 -23.07 -9.47 -46.53
C SER A 24 -22.00 -9.39 -47.63
N HIS A 25 -20.99 -10.26 -47.53
CA HIS A 25 -19.94 -10.62 -48.52
C HIS A 25 -18.77 -9.61 -48.61
N THR A 26 -17.49 -10.00 -48.61
CA THR A 26 -16.88 -11.24 -49.14
C THR A 26 -15.52 -11.53 -48.50
N THR A 27 -15.21 -12.83 -48.41
CA THR A 27 -13.97 -13.49 -48.03
C THR A 27 -12.82 -13.24 -49.01
N CYS A 28 -11.56 -13.20 -48.54
CA CYS A 28 -10.42 -13.66 -49.34
C CYS A 28 -9.38 -14.39 -48.47
N ARG A 29 -8.98 -15.57 -48.94
CA ARG A 29 -8.12 -16.57 -48.30
C ARG A 29 -6.64 -16.39 -48.70
N LYS A 30 -5.77 -16.78 -47.76
CA LYS A 30 -4.47 -17.50 -47.91
C LYS A 30 -3.34 -16.87 -48.73
N PHE A 31 -2.16 -16.79 -48.10
CA PHE A 31 -0.93 -17.41 -48.62
C PHE A 31 -0.04 -17.92 -47.46
N MET A 32 0.44 -19.16 -47.57
CA MET A 32 1.41 -19.80 -46.67
C MET A 32 2.80 -19.82 -47.33
N SER A 33 3.83 -19.75 -46.47
CA SER A 33 5.14 -20.44 -46.51
C SER A 33 6.02 -20.31 -47.78
N HIS A 34 7.30 -19.95 -47.64
CA HIS A 34 8.40 -20.89 -47.30
C HIS A 34 9.80 -20.24 -47.42
N LEU A 35 10.71 -20.71 -46.55
CA LEU A 35 12.18 -20.96 -46.72
C LEU A 35 13.12 -19.74 -46.90
N ALA A 36 14.37 -19.71 -46.44
CA ALA A 36 15.18 -20.53 -45.53
C ALA A 36 16.64 -20.04 -45.54
N LYS A 37 17.37 -20.29 -44.43
CA LYS A 37 18.82 -20.66 -44.34
C LYS A 37 19.84 -19.62 -44.86
N ALA A 38 21.09 -19.52 -44.41
CA ALA A 38 22.03 -20.24 -43.52
C ALA A 38 22.99 -19.16 -42.95
N ASN A 39 23.90 -19.34 -41.98
CA ASN A 39 24.98 -20.33 -41.81
C ASN A 39 25.61 -19.99 -40.42
N THR A 40 25.79 -20.89 -39.41
CA THR A 40 26.93 -21.84 -39.18
C THR A 40 28.32 -21.28 -39.60
N GLN A 41 29.46 -21.43 -38.90
CA GLN A 41 29.98 -22.32 -37.84
C GLN A 41 31.41 -21.82 -37.49
N SER A 42 31.93 -21.86 -36.25
CA SER A 42 32.86 -22.89 -35.69
C SER A 42 33.92 -22.14 -34.84
N GLY A 43 34.67 -22.65 -33.87
CA GLY A 43 34.88 -23.96 -33.27
C GLY A 43 36.22 -23.96 -32.48
N ARG A 44 36.25 -24.70 -31.35
CA ARG A 44 37.39 -25.44 -30.73
C ARG A 44 38.61 -24.74 -30.07
N SER A 45 38.70 -24.96 -28.74
CA SER A 45 39.58 -25.95 -28.05
C SER A 45 40.97 -25.56 -27.47
N ARG A 46 41.13 -25.98 -26.18
CA ARG A 46 42.29 -26.62 -25.49
C ARG A 46 43.29 -25.79 -24.65
N LYS A 47 43.21 -26.09 -23.34
CA LYS A 47 44.25 -26.63 -22.40
C LYS A 47 45.44 -25.76 -21.92
N ARG A 48 45.55 -25.79 -20.58
CA ARG A 48 46.71 -26.07 -19.69
C ARG A 48 47.31 -24.90 -18.87
N MET A 49 47.35 -25.17 -17.56
CA MET A 49 48.14 -24.57 -16.48
C MET A 49 49.65 -24.50 -16.79
N PHE A 50 50.29 -23.46 -16.23
CA PHE A 50 51.64 -23.53 -15.66
C PHE A 50 51.72 -22.70 -14.38
N ILE A 51 52.52 -23.21 -13.44
CA ILE A 51 52.89 -22.67 -12.13
C ILE A 51 54.28 -22.03 -12.25
N ALA A 52 54.50 -20.85 -11.65
CA ALA A 52 55.77 -20.35 -11.07
C ALA A 52 55.52 -18.91 -10.54
N ALA A 53 55.54 -18.67 -9.22
CA ALA A 53 56.71 -18.32 -8.40
C ALA A 53 57.23 -16.89 -8.63
N GLY A 54 57.25 -16.06 -7.58
CA GLY A 54 57.95 -14.77 -7.58
C GLY A 54 57.46 -13.79 -6.52
N ALA A 55 58.05 -13.85 -5.32
CA ALA A 55 58.00 -12.75 -4.37
C ALA A 55 59.04 -11.69 -4.77
N ALA A 56 58.62 -10.42 -4.86
CA ALA A 56 59.54 -9.28 -4.88
C ALA A 56 58.85 -8.04 -4.28
N ILE A 57 59.41 -7.54 -3.20
CA ILE A 57 59.13 -6.27 -2.55
C ILE A 57 59.90 -5.19 -3.33
N LEU A 58 59.24 -4.12 -3.80
CA LEU A 58 59.75 -2.74 -3.73
C LEU A 58 58.73 -1.71 -4.22
N ALA A 59 58.78 -0.56 -3.56
CA ALA A 59 57.79 0.52 -3.50
C ALA A 59 57.52 1.25 -4.84
N GLY A 60 56.30 1.79 -4.96
CA GLY A 60 55.93 2.76 -5.99
C GLY A 60 54.44 3.08 -5.99
N TYR A 61 54.11 4.32 -5.64
CA TYR A 61 52.79 4.98 -5.59
C TYR A 61 51.70 4.49 -6.58
N VAL A 62 50.44 4.47 -6.12
CA VAL A 62 49.29 5.28 -6.62
C VAL A 62 47.97 4.82 -5.96
N THR A 63 47.44 5.73 -5.13
CA THR A 63 46.03 5.98 -4.70
C THR A 63 44.99 4.86 -4.67
N GLY A 64 44.35 4.68 -3.50
CA GLY A 64 42.96 4.24 -3.42
C GLY A 64 42.49 3.66 -2.07
N VAL A 65 41.56 4.38 -1.43
CA VAL A 65 40.47 3.86 -0.56
C VAL A 65 40.72 3.73 0.95
N MET A 66 40.20 4.75 1.65
CA MET A 66 39.36 4.73 2.87
C MET A 66 39.94 4.14 4.17
N HIS A 67 40.48 5.04 5.00
CA HIS A 67 40.65 4.83 6.43
C HIS A 67 39.35 5.13 7.17
N PHE A 68 38.88 4.12 7.91
CA PHE A 68 38.03 4.24 9.08
C PHE A 68 38.55 5.32 10.05
N LEU A 69 37.70 6.25 10.48
CA LEU A 69 37.85 6.93 11.77
C LEU A 69 36.48 7.29 12.38
N LYS A 70 36.39 7.01 13.68
CA LYS A 70 35.32 7.33 14.64
C LYS A 70 34.85 8.78 14.54
N ALA A 71 33.54 9.00 14.61
CA ALA A 71 32.98 10.31 14.93
C ALA A 71 32.97 10.52 16.45
N GLU A 72 33.68 11.56 16.91
CA GLU A 72 33.56 12.15 18.23
C GLU A 72 32.26 12.96 18.34
N MET A 73 31.60 12.89 19.50
CA MET A 73 30.51 13.79 19.87
C MET A 73 31.08 15.17 20.20
N THR A 74 30.80 16.15 19.36
CA THR A 74 30.98 17.57 19.69
C THR A 74 29.62 18.20 19.88
N SER A 75 29.37 18.74 21.08
CA SER A 75 28.21 19.55 21.41
C SER A 75 28.25 20.84 20.60
N VAL A 76 27.30 21.01 19.67
CA VAL A 76 27.10 22.28 18.97
C VAL A 76 25.89 22.97 19.60
N SER A 77 26.15 24.10 20.24
CA SER A 77 25.15 25.11 20.56
C SER A 77 24.77 25.83 19.26
N VAL A 78 23.60 25.51 18.72
CA VAL A 78 23.07 26.17 17.52
C VAL A 78 22.19 27.33 17.96
N GLY A 79 22.59 28.54 17.55
CA GLY A 79 21.81 29.75 17.73
C GLY A 79 20.52 29.71 16.93
N ASP A 80 19.49 30.28 17.52
CA ASP A 80 18.21 30.56 16.88
C ASP A 80 18.43 31.49 15.66
N ASP A 81 17.78 31.17 14.53
CA ASP A 81 17.50 32.03 13.35
C ASP A 81 18.08 31.69 11.95
N GLU A 82 18.75 30.55 11.70
CA GLU A 82 19.25 30.21 10.33
C GLU A 82 18.95 28.78 9.79
N GLU A 83 17.88 28.11 10.22
CA GLU A 83 17.34 26.92 9.52
C GLU A 83 16.04 27.28 8.80
N GLU A 84 16.04 27.21 7.46
CA GLU A 84 14.79 27.11 6.70
C GLU A 84 13.99 25.93 7.28
N ASP A 85 12.84 26.23 7.91
CA ASP A 85 12.09 25.29 8.75
C ASP A 85 11.96 23.89 8.11
N ASP A 86 12.53 22.85 8.73
CA ASP A 86 12.52 21.45 8.24
C ASP A 86 11.13 21.01 7.74
N ILE A 87 10.05 21.50 8.37
CA ILE A 87 8.67 21.22 7.95
C ILE A 87 8.35 21.85 6.59
N LEU A 88 8.71 23.12 6.38
CA LEU A 88 8.47 23.80 5.10
C LEU A 88 9.25 23.13 3.97
N GLN A 89 10.49 22.72 4.25
CA GLN A 89 11.31 22.04 3.26
C GLN A 89 10.73 20.67 2.88
N LYS A 90 10.28 19.88 3.86
CA LYS A 90 9.58 18.61 3.64
C LYS A 90 8.28 18.78 2.84
N CYS A 91 7.50 19.83 3.13
CA CYS A 91 6.25 20.10 2.42
C CYS A 91 6.44 20.25 0.90
N LYS A 92 7.58 20.76 0.43
CA LYS A 92 7.90 20.86 -1.01
C LYS A 92 7.98 19.49 -1.70
N GLY A 93 8.29 18.42 -0.94
CA GLY A 93 8.42 17.05 -1.43
C GLY A 93 7.11 16.28 -1.53
N PHE A 94 6.03 16.76 -0.90
CA PHE A 94 4.77 16.05 -0.83
C PHE A 94 4.00 16.05 -2.16
N MET A 95 3.02 15.14 -2.29
CA MET A 95 2.11 15.13 -3.45
C MET A 95 1.19 16.35 -3.46
N SER A 96 0.90 16.92 -2.29
CA SER A 96 0.09 18.12 -2.09
C SER A 96 0.46 18.76 -0.74
N MET A 97 -0.01 19.99 -0.49
CA MET A 97 0.05 20.60 0.84
C MET A 97 -0.59 19.69 1.91
N PRO A 98 -0.06 19.67 3.15
CA PRO A 98 -0.65 18.93 4.26
C PRO A 98 -2.13 19.25 4.50
N VAL A 99 -2.79 18.36 5.22
CA VAL A 99 -4.21 18.57 5.58
C VAL A 99 -4.30 19.65 6.66
N THR A 100 -3.44 19.57 7.67
CA THR A 100 -3.31 20.58 8.72
C THR A 100 -2.55 21.80 8.23
N ASP A 101 -2.97 22.99 8.66
CA ASP A 101 -2.27 24.23 8.38
C ASP A 101 -0.79 24.14 8.79
N VAL A 102 0.11 24.54 7.88
CA VAL A 102 1.55 24.42 8.09
C VAL A 102 2.03 25.25 9.28
N LYS A 103 1.43 26.41 9.57
CA LYS A 103 1.79 27.19 10.76
C LYS A 103 1.48 26.41 12.04
N LEU A 104 0.37 25.69 12.07
CA LEU A 104 -0.01 24.85 13.21
C LEU A 104 0.94 23.65 13.36
N LEU A 105 1.31 23.00 12.24
CA LEU A 105 2.31 21.92 12.26
C LEU A 105 3.66 22.42 12.81
N ARG A 106 4.09 23.62 12.42
CA ARG A 106 5.31 24.26 12.95
C ARG A 106 5.23 24.54 14.45
N GLN A 107 4.12 25.13 14.89
CA GLN A 107 3.89 25.42 16.32
C GLN A 107 3.89 24.15 17.17
N LYS A 108 3.34 23.05 16.63
CA LYS A 108 3.18 21.76 17.31
C LYS A 108 4.18 20.71 16.84
N LYS A 109 5.39 21.10 16.42
CA LYS A 109 6.40 20.17 15.85
C LYS A 109 6.73 18.96 16.73
N GLY A 110 6.65 19.13 18.05
CA GLY A 110 6.92 18.06 19.03
C GLY A 110 5.77 17.08 19.24
N GLU A 111 4.54 17.39 18.81
CA GLU A 111 3.39 16.51 19.00
C GLU A 111 3.47 15.27 18.08
N THR A 112 3.07 14.11 18.62
CA THR A 112 3.01 12.85 17.86
C THR A 112 2.09 12.97 16.64
N SER A 113 0.99 13.72 16.76
CA SER A 113 0.05 14.02 15.67
C SER A 113 0.74 14.72 14.49
N THR A 114 1.53 15.77 14.76
CA THR A 114 2.32 16.47 13.74
C THR A 114 3.34 15.55 13.10
N ARG A 115 4.13 14.83 13.90
CA ARG A 115 5.16 13.92 13.40
C ARG A 115 4.57 12.81 12.53
N MET A 116 3.41 12.29 12.92
CA MET A 116 2.71 11.27 12.15
C MET A 116 2.14 11.82 10.85
N GLU A 117 1.56 13.03 10.84
CA GLU A 117 1.08 13.66 9.61
C GLU A 117 2.22 13.88 8.61
N MET A 118 3.38 14.34 9.08
CA MET A 118 4.57 14.45 8.22
C MET A 118 5.00 13.09 7.67
N LEU A 119 5.07 12.05 8.52
CA LEU A 119 5.46 10.70 8.11
C LEU A 119 4.54 10.12 7.03
N ILE A 120 3.22 10.25 7.18
CA ILE A 120 2.26 9.68 6.21
C ILE A 120 2.29 10.44 4.87
N MET A 121 2.51 11.76 4.90
CA MET A 121 2.67 12.58 3.70
C MET A 121 3.98 12.25 2.97
N GLU A 122 5.09 12.08 3.70
CA GLU A 122 6.38 11.62 3.16
C GLU A 122 6.24 10.23 2.53
N THR A 123 5.58 9.30 3.24
CA THR A 123 5.35 7.93 2.77
C THR A 123 4.53 7.91 1.48
N GLN A 124 3.44 8.69 1.42
CA GLN A 124 2.63 8.82 0.21
C GLN A 124 3.47 9.31 -0.96
N ALA A 125 4.23 10.38 -0.77
CA ALA A 125 5.02 10.98 -1.85
C ALA A 125 6.14 10.07 -2.34
N ALA A 126 6.89 9.44 -1.42
CA ALA A 126 7.96 8.52 -1.77
C ALA A 126 7.41 7.31 -2.55
N PHE A 127 6.29 6.73 -2.08
CA PHE A 127 5.70 5.57 -2.73
C PHE A 127 5.07 5.90 -4.08
N CYS A 128 4.35 7.02 -4.21
CA CYS A 128 3.83 7.48 -5.50
C CYS A 128 4.96 7.68 -6.51
N ARG A 129 6.04 8.38 -6.14
CA ARG A 129 7.18 8.63 -7.05
C ARG A 129 7.85 7.34 -7.51
N ALA A 130 8.04 6.38 -6.61
CA ALA A 130 8.60 5.07 -6.97
C ALA A 130 7.71 4.31 -7.97
N LEU A 131 6.38 4.39 -7.80
CA LEU A 131 5.44 3.77 -8.74
C LEU A 131 5.42 4.50 -10.10
N GLU A 132 5.48 5.83 -10.12
CA GLU A 132 5.57 6.61 -11.38
C GLU A 132 6.85 6.30 -12.16
N GLU A 133 7.97 6.07 -11.47
CA GLU A 133 9.24 5.71 -12.10
C GLU A 133 9.15 4.36 -12.83
N VAL A 134 8.43 3.39 -12.25
CA VAL A 134 8.22 2.07 -12.83
C VAL A 134 7.17 2.07 -13.94
N ASP A 135 6.08 2.81 -13.76
CA ASP A 135 4.94 2.81 -14.70
C ASP A 135 5.15 3.74 -15.90
N GLY A 136 5.82 4.88 -15.70
CA GLY A 136 5.87 5.99 -16.65
C GLY A 136 4.64 6.91 -16.62
N GLY A 137 3.52 6.46 -16.03
CA GLY A 137 2.34 7.27 -15.76
C GLY A 137 2.50 8.24 -14.60
N LYS A 138 1.50 9.11 -14.39
CA LYS A 138 1.45 10.09 -13.29
C LYS A 138 0.20 9.94 -12.45
N PHE A 139 0.34 10.12 -11.14
CA PHE A 139 -0.82 10.14 -10.24
C PHE A 139 -1.65 11.41 -10.45
N LYS A 140 -2.97 11.24 -10.48
CA LYS A 140 -3.91 12.34 -10.26
C LYS A 140 -4.00 12.57 -8.75
N VAL A 141 -3.72 13.79 -8.33
CA VAL A 141 -3.72 14.20 -6.93
C VAL A 141 -4.95 15.04 -6.64
N ASP A 142 -5.73 14.60 -5.66
CA ASP A 142 -6.97 15.26 -5.24
C ASP A 142 -6.92 15.53 -3.73
N ARG A 143 -6.75 16.81 -3.35
CA ARG A 143 -6.83 17.27 -1.96
C ARG A 143 -8.26 17.69 -1.66
N TRP A 144 -8.81 17.15 -0.58
CA TRP A 144 -10.19 17.37 -0.18
C TRP A 144 -10.30 17.62 1.33
N GLU A 145 -11.39 18.25 1.74
CA GLU A 145 -11.70 18.61 3.13
C GLU A 145 -13.08 18.10 3.53
N ARG A 146 -13.36 18.02 4.83
CA ARG A 146 -14.66 17.62 5.39
C ARG A 146 -15.26 18.76 6.20
N ASP A 147 -16.56 18.98 6.03
CA ASP A 147 -17.32 19.94 6.85
C ASP A 147 -17.26 19.58 8.34
N GLU A 148 -17.23 18.28 8.66
CA GLU A 148 -17.15 17.77 10.04
C GLU A 148 -15.76 17.88 10.69
N GLY A 149 -14.73 18.26 9.91
CA GLY A 149 -13.36 18.42 10.37
C GLY A 149 -12.36 17.49 9.68
N GLY A 150 -11.24 18.08 9.26
CA GLY A 150 -10.13 17.40 8.61
C GLY A 150 -10.30 17.27 7.10
N GLY A 151 -9.68 16.26 6.52
CA GLY A 151 -9.60 16.08 5.07
C GLY A 151 -8.62 14.98 4.68
N GLY A 152 -8.13 15.05 3.46
CA GLY A 152 -7.18 14.09 2.93
C GLY A 152 -6.58 14.48 1.58
N VAL A 153 -5.64 13.66 1.14
CA VAL A 153 -5.02 13.73 -0.18
C VAL A 153 -5.13 12.34 -0.80
N SER A 154 -5.91 12.23 -1.87
CA SER A 154 -6.06 11.00 -2.64
C SER A 154 -5.18 11.07 -3.87
N CYS A 155 -4.24 10.13 -3.99
CA CYS A 155 -3.42 9.98 -5.20
C CYS A 155 -3.90 8.72 -5.94
N VAL A 156 -4.36 8.86 -7.18
CA VAL A 156 -4.82 7.73 -8.01
C VAL A 156 -4.12 7.73 -9.37
N LEU A 157 -3.49 6.61 -9.71
CA LEU A 157 -3.02 6.27 -11.05
C LEU A 157 -3.90 5.14 -11.56
N GLN A 158 -4.41 5.28 -12.78
CA GLN A 158 -5.33 4.31 -13.38
C GLN A 158 -4.98 4.12 -14.84
N ASP A 159 -5.18 2.89 -15.34
CA ASP A 159 -4.94 2.49 -16.72
C ASP A 159 -3.48 2.70 -17.17
N GLY A 160 -2.53 2.68 -16.23
CA GLY A 160 -1.07 2.82 -16.46
C GLY A 160 -0.45 1.60 -17.14
N GLU A 161 0.77 1.70 -17.64
CA GLU A 161 1.39 0.61 -18.43
C GLU A 161 1.67 -0.64 -17.58
N VAL A 162 2.07 -0.44 -16.32
CA VAL A 162 2.40 -1.52 -15.38
C VAL A 162 1.26 -1.74 -14.39
N PHE A 163 0.67 -0.66 -13.87
CA PHE A 163 -0.39 -0.72 -12.87
C PHE A 163 -1.77 -0.47 -13.50
N GLU A 164 -2.69 -1.43 -13.35
CA GLU A 164 -4.08 -1.23 -13.78
C GLU A 164 -4.75 -0.13 -12.96
N LYS A 165 -4.45 -0.12 -11.66
CA LYS A 165 -4.94 0.85 -10.71
C LYS A 165 -4.03 0.86 -9.50
N ALA A 166 -3.59 2.04 -9.12
CA ALA A 166 -2.77 2.29 -7.96
C ALA A 166 -3.39 3.47 -7.21
N GLY A 167 -3.65 3.29 -5.92
CA GLY A 167 -4.02 4.43 -5.10
C GLY A 167 -3.30 4.45 -3.77
N VAL A 168 -2.92 5.66 -3.38
CA VAL A 168 -2.17 5.95 -2.16
C VAL A 168 -2.86 7.15 -1.52
N ASN A 169 -3.59 6.94 -0.44
CA ASN A 169 -4.46 7.93 0.18
C ASN A 169 -3.95 8.30 1.57
N VAL A 170 -3.88 9.59 1.84
CA VAL A 170 -3.69 10.14 3.18
C VAL A 170 -5.00 10.73 3.66
N SER A 171 -5.36 10.45 4.90
CA SER A 171 -6.48 11.09 5.59
C SER A 171 -6.03 11.61 6.94
N VAL A 172 -6.47 12.81 7.29
CA VAL A 172 -6.32 13.41 8.62
C VAL A 172 -7.67 13.95 9.02
N VAL A 173 -8.37 13.22 9.89
CA VAL A 173 -9.74 13.50 10.31
C VAL A 173 -9.72 13.81 11.79
N PHE A 174 -10.47 14.83 12.18
CA PHE A 174 -10.69 15.16 13.58
C PHE A 174 -12.15 15.54 13.78
N GLY A 175 -12.66 15.32 14.98
CA GLY A 175 -14.06 15.56 15.30
C GLY A 175 -14.38 15.07 16.69
N HIS A 176 -15.65 14.71 16.91
CA HIS A 176 -16.13 14.21 18.20
C HIS A 176 -16.75 12.84 18.02
N LEU A 177 -16.36 11.88 18.87
CA LEU A 177 -17.03 10.59 18.99
C LEU A 177 -18.08 10.64 20.09
N THR A 178 -19.15 9.86 19.91
CA THR A 178 -20.00 9.45 21.03
C THR A 178 -19.27 8.40 21.88
N GLU A 179 -19.66 8.27 23.14
CA GLU A 179 -19.07 7.27 24.03
C GLU A 179 -19.28 5.83 23.52
N GLU A 180 -20.40 5.54 22.85
CA GLU A 180 -20.68 4.23 22.24
C GLU A 180 -19.70 3.93 21.09
N ALA A 181 -19.47 4.89 20.20
CA ALA A 181 -18.53 4.73 19.09
C ALA A 181 -17.11 4.52 19.61
N ALA A 182 -16.71 5.29 20.64
CA ALA A 182 -15.40 5.16 21.25
C ALA A 182 -15.18 3.80 21.94
N LYS A 183 -16.24 3.18 22.50
CA LYS A 183 -16.20 1.81 23.03
C LYS A 183 -15.96 0.76 21.95
N GLN A 184 -16.58 0.90 20.77
CA GLN A 184 -16.42 -0.07 19.67
C GLN A 184 -15.04 -0.02 19.00
N MET A 185 -14.39 1.15 19.00
CA MET A 185 -13.09 1.34 18.36
C MET A 185 -11.92 0.71 19.13
N ARG A 186 -12.12 0.33 20.40
CA ARG A 186 -11.08 -0.30 21.23
C ARG A 186 -11.32 -1.79 21.40
N SER A 187 -10.22 -2.55 21.46
CA SER A 187 -10.27 -3.98 21.83
C SER A 187 -10.21 -4.23 23.34
N ARG A 188 -10.08 -3.18 24.17
CA ARG A 188 -9.82 -3.28 25.62
C ARG A 188 -10.69 -2.30 26.41
N GLY A 189 -11.55 -2.84 27.28
CA GLY A 189 -12.69 -2.16 27.88
C GLY A 189 -12.38 -1.23 29.05
N LYS A 190 -11.69 -0.12 28.78
CA LYS A 190 -11.68 1.05 29.69
C LYS A 190 -12.81 2.00 29.30
N THR A 191 -13.58 2.45 30.29
CA THR A 191 -14.61 3.48 30.12
C THR A 191 -13.95 4.83 29.95
N LEU A 192 -14.20 5.50 28.83
CA LEU A 192 -13.75 6.87 28.57
C LEU A 192 -14.79 7.85 29.10
N LYS A 193 -14.35 8.99 29.63
CA LYS A 193 -15.24 10.06 30.07
C LYS A 193 -15.09 11.25 29.13
N GLY A 194 -16.16 11.54 28.39
CA GLY A 194 -16.22 12.72 27.52
C GLY A 194 -16.54 14.00 28.30
N VAL A 195 -16.29 15.15 27.66
CA VAL A 195 -16.91 16.43 28.06
C VAL A 195 -18.26 16.47 27.36
N ASP A 196 -19.34 16.62 28.12
CA ASP A 196 -20.72 16.62 27.58
C ASP A 196 -21.08 15.39 26.73
N GLY A 197 -20.51 14.22 27.05
CA GLY A 197 -20.72 12.97 26.30
C GLY A 197 -20.03 12.92 24.93
N LYS A 198 -19.19 13.92 24.63
CA LYS A 198 -18.37 13.98 23.41
C LYS A 198 -16.90 13.78 23.72
N LEU A 199 -16.25 12.98 22.89
CA LEU A 199 -14.83 12.68 22.99
C LEU A 199 -14.11 13.23 21.75
N PRO A 200 -13.38 14.35 21.87
CA PRO A 200 -12.54 14.85 20.78
C PRO A 200 -11.58 13.75 20.34
N PHE A 201 -11.51 13.51 19.04
CA PHE A 201 -10.61 12.51 18.48
C PHE A 201 -9.86 13.07 17.27
N ARG A 202 -8.71 12.48 17.01
CA ARG A 202 -7.96 12.67 15.78
C ARG A 202 -7.51 11.32 15.25
N ALA A 203 -7.81 11.06 13.99
CA ALA A 203 -7.45 9.88 13.24
C ALA A 203 -6.66 10.29 12.02
N MET A 204 -5.49 9.70 11.81
CA MET A 204 -4.71 9.96 10.60
C MET A 204 -4.04 8.71 10.11
N GLY A 205 -3.83 8.60 8.80
CA GLY A 205 -3.11 7.48 8.25
C GLY A 205 -2.89 7.58 6.76
N VAL A 206 -1.94 6.78 6.29
CA VAL A 206 -1.77 6.44 4.88
C VAL A 206 -2.35 5.05 4.64
N SER A 207 -3.06 4.89 3.53
CA SER A 207 -3.58 3.61 3.05
C SER A 207 -3.34 3.48 1.56
N SER A 208 -2.86 2.33 1.13
CA SER A 208 -2.52 2.08 -0.27
C SER A 208 -2.99 0.71 -0.72
N VAL A 209 -3.48 0.62 -1.95
CA VAL A 209 -3.72 -0.63 -2.68
C VAL A 209 -3.24 -0.46 -4.10
N ILE A 210 -2.39 -1.38 -4.55
CA ILE A 210 -1.77 -1.35 -5.88
C ILE A 210 -2.08 -2.64 -6.60
N HIS A 211 -2.74 -2.52 -7.76
CA HIS A 211 -3.07 -3.62 -8.65
C HIS A 211 -2.22 -3.53 -9.92
N PRO A 212 -1.26 -4.44 -10.11
CA PRO A 212 -0.53 -4.58 -11.38
C PRO A 212 -1.39 -5.19 -12.48
N LYS A 213 -1.15 -4.80 -13.74
CA LYS A 213 -1.76 -5.45 -14.92
C LYS A 213 -1.27 -6.88 -15.13
N ASN A 214 0.00 -7.13 -14.86
CA ASN A 214 0.61 -8.44 -15.08
C ASN A 214 0.32 -9.36 -13.87
N PRO A 215 -0.34 -10.53 -14.06
CA PRO A 215 -0.68 -11.44 -12.97
C PRO A 215 0.54 -12.06 -12.27
N HIS A 216 1.73 -11.95 -12.84
CA HIS A 216 2.97 -12.35 -12.18
C HIS A 216 3.49 -11.33 -11.17
N ILE A 217 2.95 -10.11 -11.16
CA ILE A 217 3.30 -9.08 -10.18
C ILE A 217 2.18 -9.09 -9.12
N PRO A 218 2.51 -9.28 -7.83
CA PRO A 218 1.50 -9.35 -6.77
C PRO A 218 0.82 -8.00 -6.52
N THR A 219 -0.45 -8.05 -6.12
CA THR A 219 -1.11 -6.88 -5.50
C THR A 219 -0.46 -6.62 -4.14
N VAL A 220 -0.23 -5.36 -3.80
CA VAL A 220 0.27 -4.95 -2.47
C VAL A 220 -0.73 -4.01 -1.81
N HIS A 221 -0.95 -4.21 -0.51
CA HIS A 221 -1.68 -3.29 0.33
C HIS A 221 -0.84 -2.92 1.54
N PHE A 222 -0.94 -1.67 1.97
CA PHE A 222 -0.49 -1.28 3.29
C PHE A 222 -1.37 -0.20 3.89
N ASN A 223 -1.38 -0.16 5.22
CA ASN A 223 -2.02 0.87 6.00
C ASN A 223 -1.16 1.18 7.21
N TYR A 224 -0.90 2.45 7.49
CA TYR A 224 -0.28 2.90 8.74
C TYR A 224 -1.05 4.10 9.27
N ARG A 225 -1.58 3.96 10.49
CA ARG A 225 -2.49 4.93 11.08
C ARG A 225 -2.20 5.17 12.55
N TYR A 226 -2.54 6.36 12.98
CA TYR A 226 -2.49 6.84 14.34
C TYR A 226 -3.86 7.34 14.74
N PHE A 227 -4.21 7.09 15.99
CA PHE A 227 -5.47 7.51 16.54
C PHE A 227 -5.25 8.03 17.96
N GLU A 228 -5.83 9.17 18.27
CA GLU A 228 -5.86 9.75 19.62
C GLU A 228 -7.28 10.20 19.99
N ILE A 229 -7.63 10.04 21.27
CA ILE A 229 -8.81 10.59 21.91
C ILE A 229 -8.36 11.41 23.12
N GLU A 230 -8.95 12.58 23.27
CA GLU A 230 -8.80 13.42 24.45
C GLU A 230 -9.95 13.17 25.43
N GLU A 231 -9.61 12.95 26.70
CA GLU A 231 -10.57 12.78 27.80
C GLU A 231 -10.85 14.14 28.48
N ALA A 232 -11.89 14.19 29.32
CA ALA A 232 -12.34 15.44 29.96
C ALA A 232 -11.29 16.14 30.85
N ASP A 233 -10.28 15.41 31.33
CA ASP A 233 -9.17 15.94 32.12
C ASP A 233 -7.99 16.45 31.27
N GLY A 234 -8.14 16.44 29.94
CA GLY A 234 -7.08 16.79 28.99
C GLY A 234 -6.07 15.67 28.74
N SER A 235 -6.22 14.50 29.35
CA SER A 235 -5.37 13.35 29.08
C SER A 235 -5.69 12.73 27.71
N LYS A 236 -4.66 12.20 27.05
CA LYS A 236 -4.80 11.58 25.72
C LYS A 236 -4.59 10.08 25.78
N GLN A 237 -5.56 9.34 25.26
CA GLN A 237 -5.39 7.93 24.92
C GLN A 237 -5.08 7.80 23.45
N TRP A 238 -4.06 7.03 23.10
CA TRP A 238 -3.64 6.89 21.71
C TRP A 238 -3.16 5.48 21.38
N TRP A 239 -3.20 5.14 20.10
CA TRP A 239 -2.64 3.91 19.58
C TRP A 239 -2.27 4.06 18.11
N PHE A 240 -1.32 3.21 17.68
CA PHE A 240 -1.02 2.99 16.27
C PHE A 240 -1.71 1.73 15.79
N GLY A 241 -2.00 1.70 14.49
CA GLY A 241 -2.44 0.50 13.79
C GLY A 241 -1.82 0.47 12.40
N GLY A 242 -1.67 -0.73 11.85
CA GLY A 242 -1.18 -0.85 10.50
C GLY A 242 -0.73 -2.24 10.13
N GLY A 243 -0.21 -2.36 8.92
CA GLY A 243 0.27 -3.58 8.33
C GLY A 243 0.55 -3.38 6.85
N THR A 244 1.35 -4.29 6.31
CA THR A 244 1.67 -4.38 4.89
C THR A 244 1.54 -5.83 4.51
N ASP A 245 0.91 -6.08 3.37
CA ASP A 245 0.62 -7.41 2.90
C ASP A 245 0.71 -7.52 1.38
N LEU A 246 0.87 -8.77 0.95
CA LEU A 246 1.13 -9.13 -0.43
C LEU A 246 0.10 -10.19 -0.85
N THR A 247 -0.56 -9.95 -1.97
CA THR A 247 -1.58 -10.82 -2.55
C THR A 247 -1.14 -11.28 -3.94
N PRO A 248 -0.29 -12.31 -4.03
CA PRO A 248 0.14 -12.88 -5.31
C PRO A 248 -0.97 -13.70 -5.97
N VAL A 249 -1.10 -13.60 -7.29
CA VAL A 249 -1.89 -14.56 -8.08
C VAL A 249 -1.11 -15.86 -8.24
N TYR A 250 0.18 -15.75 -8.54
CA TYR A 250 1.13 -16.85 -8.63
C TYR A 250 2.24 -16.70 -7.59
N ILE A 251 2.56 -17.79 -6.90
CA ILE A 251 3.63 -17.81 -5.91
C ILE A 251 4.99 -17.75 -6.62
N ASP A 252 5.74 -16.69 -6.34
CA ASP A 252 7.19 -16.66 -6.51
C ASP A 252 7.85 -16.70 -5.12
N GLN A 253 8.73 -17.67 -4.90
CA GLN A 253 9.34 -17.87 -3.59
C GLN A 253 10.35 -16.77 -3.24
N ALA A 254 11.08 -16.24 -4.23
CA ALA A 254 12.05 -15.19 -4.00
C ALA A 254 11.33 -13.89 -3.59
N ASP A 255 10.22 -13.56 -4.24
CA ASP A 255 9.41 -12.37 -3.90
C ASP A 255 8.84 -12.45 -2.49
N ILE A 256 8.30 -13.60 -2.11
CA ILE A 256 7.73 -13.81 -0.76
C ILE A 256 8.82 -13.72 0.31
N VAL A 257 9.98 -14.33 0.07
CA VAL A 257 11.12 -14.25 0.99
C VAL A 257 11.63 -12.82 1.09
N HIS A 258 11.78 -12.11 -0.03
CA HIS A 258 12.18 -10.71 -0.04
C HIS A 258 11.20 -9.85 0.79
N PHE A 259 9.91 -9.92 0.48
CA PHE A 259 8.85 -9.18 1.18
C PHE A 259 8.87 -9.41 2.69
N HIS A 260 8.87 -10.67 3.11
CA HIS A 260 8.87 -11.02 4.54
C HIS A 260 10.19 -10.68 5.24
N SER A 261 11.33 -10.79 4.55
CA SER A 261 12.64 -10.43 5.12
C SER A 261 12.71 -8.93 5.38
N THR A 262 12.29 -8.10 4.42
CA THR A 262 12.25 -6.64 4.59
C THR A 262 11.35 -6.21 5.76
N LEU A 263 10.16 -6.82 5.91
CA LEU A 263 9.28 -6.54 7.05
C LEU A 263 9.86 -7.01 8.38
N LYS A 264 10.53 -8.17 8.39
CA LYS A 264 11.19 -8.71 9.58
C LYS A 264 12.34 -7.83 10.02
N GLU A 265 13.21 -7.40 9.10
CA GLU A 265 14.31 -6.48 9.38
C GLU A 265 13.82 -5.15 9.95
N ALA A 266 12.72 -4.61 9.42
CA ALA A 266 12.10 -3.41 9.98
C ALA A 266 11.60 -3.63 11.42
N CYS A 267 10.94 -4.76 11.70
CA CYS A 267 10.45 -5.10 13.03
C CYS A 267 11.59 -5.36 14.04
N ASP A 268 12.64 -6.05 13.61
CA ASP A 268 13.74 -6.50 14.46
C ASP A 268 14.58 -5.33 14.99
N LYS A 269 14.61 -4.19 14.29
CA LYS A 269 15.17 -2.92 14.78
C LYS A 269 14.48 -2.39 16.04
N HIS A 270 13.23 -2.81 16.30
CA HIS A 270 12.44 -2.34 17.43
C HIS A 270 12.24 -3.43 18.50
N HIS A 271 11.91 -4.65 18.10
CA HIS A 271 11.81 -5.78 19.03
C HIS A 271 11.80 -7.14 18.28
N PRO A 272 12.59 -8.14 18.72
CA PRO A 272 12.71 -9.44 18.04
C PRO A 272 11.42 -10.31 18.02
N LYS A 273 10.33 -9.88 18.67
CA LYS A 273 9.06 -10.62 18.74
C LYS A 273 7.96 -9.97 17.90
N PHE A 274 8.18 -8.77 17.38
CA PHE A 274 7.17 -8.01 16.66
C PHE A 274 6.77 -8.68 15.36
N TYR A 275 7.75 -9.08 14.55
CA TYR A 275 7.47 -9.74 13.28
C TYR A 275 6.61 -11.00 13.46
N ALA A 276 7.04 -11.93 14.33
CA ALA A 276 6.32 -13.17 14.58
C ALA A 276 4.88 -12.92 15.07
N LYS A 277 4.69 -11.94 15.96
CA LYS A 277 3.38 -11.55 16.48
C LYS A 277 2.48 -10.95 15.40
N PHE A 278 2.98 -9.99 14.63
CA PHE A 278 2.19 -9.27 13.63
C PHE A 278 1.88 -10.14 12.41
N LYS A 279 2.82 -10.99 11.97
CA LYS A 279 2.58 -11.98 10.91
C LYS A 279 1.45 -12.94 11.27
N LYS A 280 1.38 -13.39 12.54
CA LYS A 280 0.29 -14.27 13.01
C LYS A 280 -1.07 -13.57 12.96
N TRP A 281 -1.16 -12.32 13.40
CA TRP A 281 -2.42 -11.57 13.41
C TRP A 281 -3.03 -11.37 12.01
N TYR A 282 -2.21 -11.28 10.97
CA TYR A 282 -2.68 -11.02 9.61
C TYR A 282 -3.42 -12.22 8.98
N VAL A 283 -3.02 -13.44 9.31
CA VAL A 283 -3.59 -14.69 8.78
C VAL A 283 -5.08 -14.86 9.16
N GLU A 284 -5.54 -14.23 10.24
CA GLU A 284 -6.90 -14.37 10.76
C GLU A 284 -7.92 -13.43 10.08
N PHE A 285 -7.51 -12.53 9.17
CA PHE A 285 -8.25 -11.28 8.94
C PHE A 285 -9.10 -11.17 7.65
N ASN A 286 -8.71 -11.75 6.50
CA ASN A 286 -8.85 -10.94 5.28
C ASN A 286 -9.90 -11.25 4.19
N LEU A 287 -11.08 -11.83 4.47
CA LEU A 287 -12.13 -11.90 3.40
C LEU A 287 -13.57 -11.54 3.80
N VAL A 288 -13.90 -11.44 5.10
CA VAL A 288 -15.26 -11.09 5.56
C VAL A 288 -15.26 -10.04 6.68
N TYR A 289 -14.10 -9.77 7.30
CA TYR A 289 -14.01 -9.06 8.57
C TYR A 289 -13.15 -7.80 8.54
N ASP A 290 -12.82 -7.25 7.35
CA ASP A 290 -12.01 -6.04 7.28
C ASP A 290 -12.69 -4.88 8.02
N ARG A 291 -12.16 -4.60 9.21
CA ARG A 291 -12.72 -3.61 10.12
C ARG A 291 -12.56 -2.19 9.58
N GLY A 292 -11.58 -1.95 8.71
CA GLY A 292 -11.32 -0.65 8.11
C GLY A 292 -12.40 -0.25 7.11
N VAL A 293 -12.71 -1.14 6.17
CA VAL A 293 -13.81 -0.98 5.20
C VAL A 293 -15.14 -0.89 5.93
N LYS A 294 -15.42 -1.78 6.87
CA LYS A 294 -16.68 -1.76 7.63
C LYS A 294 -16.84 -0.45 8.41
N PHE A 295 -15.80 0.01 9.10
CA PHE A 295 -15.83 1.27 9.85
C PHE A 295 -15.94 2.49 8.93
N GLY A 296 -15.15 2.53 7.85
CA GLY A 296 -15.18 3.62 6.88
C GLY A 296 -16.56 3.77 6.25
N LEU A 297 -17.19 2.67 5.83
CA LEU A 297 -18.56 2.71 5.28
C LEU A 297 -19.61 3.06 6.34
N ALA A 298 -19.38 2.73 7.60
CA ALA A 298 -20.29 3.05 8.70
C ALA A 298 -20.11 4.46 9.28
N THR A 299 -19.00 5.15 8.99
CA THR A 299 -18.70 6.49 9.51
C THR A 299 -19.35 7.55 8.62
N PRO A 300 -20.31 8.34 9.13
CA PRO A 300 -20.93 9.42 8.37
C PRO A 300 -19.89 10.40 7.78
N GLY A 301 -20.17 10.94 6.60
CA GLY A 301 -19.27 11.88 5.91
C GLY A 301 -17.98 11.27 5.34
N SER A 302 -17.81 9.94 5.40
CA SER A 302 -16.66 9.28 4.78
C SER A 302 -16.80 9.21 3.26
N ARG A 303 -15.72 9.52 2.54
CA ARG A 303 -15.67 9.43 1.08
C ARG A 303 -15.61 7.97 0.63
N ILE A 304 -16.74 7.45 0.15
CA ILE A 304 -16.91 6.04 -0.23
C ILE A 304 -15.94 5.66 -1.33
N GLU A 305 -15.67 6.55 -2.28
CA GLU A 305 -14.74 6.33 -3.38
C GLU A 305 -13.31 6.07 -2.88
N SER A 306 -12.89 6.73 -1.79
CA SER A 306 -11.59 6.50 -1.17
C SER A 306 -11.50 5.14 -0.46
N ILE A 307 -12.63 4.63 0.05
CA ILE A 307 -12.72 3.33 0.72
C ILE A 307 -12.73 2.19 -0.32
N LEU A 308 -13.55 2.35 -1.36
CA LEU A 308 -13.71 1.37 -2.44
C LEU A 308 -12.58 1.42 -3.48
N MET A 309 -11.62 2.33 -3.33
CA MET A 309 -10.41 2.36 -4.14
C MET A 309 -9.61 1.05 -4.04
N SER A 310 -9.76 0.32 -2.92
CA SER A 310 -9.18 -1.01 -2.69
C SER A 310 -9.69 -2.12 -3.63
N LEU A 311 -10.75 -1.87 -4.39
CA LEU A 311 -11.29 -2.85 -5.34
C LEU A 311 -10.51 -2.82 -6.67
N PRO A 312 -10.19 -4.01 -7.23
CA PRO A 312 -9.52 -4.11 -8.53
C PRO A 312 -10.44 -3.60 -9.64
N LEU A 313 -9.87 -3.30 -10.82
CA LEU A 313 -10.68 -2.86 -11.96
C LEU A 313 -11.64 -3.96 -12.42
N THR A 314 -11.20 -5.22 -12.35
CA THR A 314 -12.02 -6.39 -12.66
C THR A 314 -11.86 -7.48 -11.61
N ALA A 315 -12.95 -8.16 -11.29
CA ALA A 315 -12.95 -9.37 -10.47
C ALA A 315 -13.97 -10.36 -11.04
N ARG A 316 -13.68 -11.65 -10.93
CA ARG A 316 -14.50 -12.73 -11.50
C ARG A 316 -14.78 -13.80 -10.45
N TRP A 317 -16.04 -14.21 -10.37
CA TRP A 317 -16.49 -15.32 -9.53
C TRP A 317 -17.01 -16.44 -10.42
N GLU A 318 -16.39 -17.61 -10.32
CA GLU A 318 -16.84 -18.81 -11.01
C GLU A 318 -17.42 -19.81 -10.01
N TYR A 319 -18.60 -20.34 -10.32
CA TYR A 319 -19.25 -21.32 -9.48
C TYR A 319 -18.50 -22.65 -9.50
N MET A 320 -18.13 -23.16 -8.32
CA MET A 320 -17.48 -24.47 -8.14
C MET A 320 -16.21 -24.66 -8.98
N HIS A 321 -15.42 -23.59 -9.16
CA HIS A 321 -14.14 -23.69 -9.86
C HIS A 321 -13.12 -24.47 -9.01
N GLU A 322 -12.63 -25.59 -9.53
CA GLU A 322 -11.53 -26.36 -8.94
C GLU A 322 -10.31 -26.33 -9.86
N PRO A 323 -9.17 -25.76 -9.44
CA PRO A 323 -7.98 -25.74 -10.27
C PRO A 323 -7.42 -27.16 -10.44
N PRO A 324 -6.83 -27.48 -11.60
CA PRO A 324 -6.22 -28.79 -11.83
C PRO A 324 -5.19 -29.14 -10.75
N LYS A 325 -5.17 -30.40 -10.30
CA LYS A 325 -4.22 -30.87 -9.28
C LYS A 325 -2.77 -30.65 -9.75
N GLY A 326 -1.94 -30.11 -8.86
CA GLY A 326 -0.52 -29.83 -9.14
C GLY A 326 -0.25 -28.56 -9.96
N SER A 327 -1.29 -27.85 -10.39
CA SER A 327 -1.16 -26.54 -11.05
C SER A 327 -0.63 -25.45 -10.10
N ARG A 328 -0.18 -24.32 -10.66
CA ARG A 328 0.26 -23.16 -9.85
C ARG A 328 -0.91 -22.55 -9.08
N GLU A 329 -2.10 -22.59 -9.68
CA GLU A 329 -3.37 -22.18 -9.10
C GLU A 329 -3.75 -23.07 -7.89
N ALA A 330 -3.46 -24.37 -7.94
CA ALA A 330 -3.67 -25.25 -6.80
C ALA A 330 -2.66 -25.00 -5.66
N GLN A 331 -1.43 -24.59 -5.98
CA GLN A 331 -0.39 -24.29 -4.99
C GLN A 331 -0.75 -23.07 -4.12
N ILE A 332 -1.32 -22.02 -4.72
CA ILE A 332 -1.74 -20.84 -3.95
C ILE A 332 -2.89 -21.20 -3.00
N LEU A 333 -3.89 -21.98 -3.44
CA LEU A 333 -4.97 -22.43 -2.56
C LEU A 333 -4.46 -23.25 -1.37
N GLU A 334 -3.45 -24.09 -1.58
CA GLU A 334 -2.84 -24.87 -0.51
C GLU A 334 -2.17 -23.99 0.55
N VAL A 335 -1.42 -22.97 0.14
CA VAL A 335 -0.79 -22.01 1.05
C VAL A 335 -1.82 -21.16 1.79
N LEU A 336 -2.89 -20.74 1.09
CA LEU A 336 -3.96 -19.95 1.70
C LEU A 336 -4.74 -20.76 2.75
N ARG A 337 -4.94 -22.06 2.53
CA ARG A 337 -5.57 -22.98 3.50
C ARG A 337 -4.63 -23.34 4.64
N ASN A 338 -3.34 -23.49 4.36
CA ASN A 338 -2.30 -23.92 5.30
C ASN A 338 -1.15 -22.89 5.36
N PRO A 339 -1.31 -21.79 6.13
CA PRO A 339 -0.35 -20.70 6.19
C PRO A 339 1.07 -21.17 6.58
N LYS A 340 2.06 -20.86 5.75
CA LYS A 340 3.46 -21.30 5.93
C LYS A 340 4.32 -20.26 6.65
N GLN A 341 5.48 -20.70 7.14
CA GLN A 341 6.54 -19.82 7.62
C GLN A 341 7.59 -19.63 6.50
N TRP A 342 7.79 -18.38 6.10
CA TRP A 342 8.63 -18.02 4.94
C TRP A 342 10.04 -17.57 5.31
N VAL A 343 10.22 -17.11 6.54
CA VAL A 343 11.50 -16.64 7.08
C VAL A 343 11.65 -17.17 8.51
N SER A 344 12.88 -17.53 8.87
CA SER A 344 13.27 -18.05 10.19
C SER A 344 13.49 -16.94 11.20
#